data_AF-A0A7C7VFQ4-F1
#
_entry.id   AF-A0A7C7VFQ4-F1
#
_cell.length_a   1.000
_cell.length_b   1.000
_cell.length_c   1.000
_cell.angle_alpha   90.00
_cell.angle_beta   90.00
_cell.angle_gamma   90.00
#
_symmetry.space_group_name_H-M   'P 1'
#
loop_
_entity.id
_entity.type
_entity.pdbx_description
1 polymer ?
#
loop_
_entity_poly.entity_id
_entity_poly.type
_entity_poly.pdbx_seq_one_letter_code
_entity_poly.pdbx_strand_id
1 'polypeptide(L)'
;MKEIFVTVDGMALDFDTARDIARTLALKMNPHTDEMAWFNRRANQFSPSGIMCRFGDTPGWEQYGKTHGGQRKISVNSGEYVFIFT
;
A
#
# COMPACT_ATOMS: atom_id res chain seq x y z
N MET A 1 6.86 4.78 9.82
CA MET A 1 5.63 4.95 9.01
C MET A 1 4.46 4.52 9.87
N LYS A 2 3.32 5.23 9.85
CA LYS A 2 2.13 4.76 10.58
C LYS A 2 1.46 3.65 9.79
N GLU A 3 1.06 2.59 10.47
CA GLU A 3 0.42 1.42 9.85
C GLU A 3 -1.08 1.42 10.16
N ILE A 4 -1.87 1.11 9.14
CA ILE A 4 -3.33 1.02 9.21
C ILE A 4 -3.71 -0.34 8.63
N PHE A 5 -4.51 -1.09 9.36
CA PHE A 5 -5.01 -2.38 8.93
C PHE A 5 -6.51 -2.26 8.70
N VAL A 6 -6.96 -2.68 7.53
CA VAL A 6 -8.36 -2.68 7.12
C VAL A 6 -8.76 -4.11 6.79
N THR A 7 -9.84 -4.58 7.40
CA THR A 7 -10.46 -5.85 7.04
C THR A 7 -11.84 -5.55 6.49
N VAL A 8 -12.15 -6.11 5.33
CA VAL A 8 -13.49 -6.07 4.72
C VAL A 8 -13.98 -7.49 4.56
N ASP A 9 -15.03 -7.81 5.31
CA ASP A 9 -15.70 -9.10 5.29
C ASP A 9 -17.06 -9.01 4.58
N GLY A 10 -17.54 -10.13 4.04
CA GLY A 10 -18.83 -10.21 3.34
C GLY A 10 -18.81 -9.70 1.90
N MET A 11 -17.65 -9.31 1.37
CA MET A 11 -17.44 -8.89 0.00
C MET A 11 -16.05 -9.30 -0.48
N ALA A 12 -15.95 -9.82 -1.70
CA ALA A 12 -14.65 -10.02 -2.34
C ALA A 12 -14.12 -8.68 -2.87
N LEU A 13 -12.89 -8.33 -2.51
CA LEU A 13 -12.21 -7.14 -3.03
C LEU A 13 -11.31 -7.49 -4.21
N ASP A 14 -11.42 -6.72 -5.28
CA ASP A 14 -10.37 -6.59 -6.29
C ASP A 14 -9.37 -5.48 -5.89
N PHE A 15 -8.33 -5.32 -6.71
CA PHE A 15 -7.26 -4.36 -6.45
C PHE A 15 -7.78 -2.92 -6.41
N ASP A 16 -8.62 -2.54 -7.39
CA ASP A 16 -9.09 -1.16 -7.52
C ASP A 16 -10.01 -0.78 -6.35
N THR A 17 -10.91 -1.68 -5.94
CA THR A 17 -11.76 -1.46 -4.76
C THR A 17 -10.92 -1.34 -3.49
N ALA A 18 -9.93 -2.21 -3.29
CA ALA A 18 -9.03 -2.12 -2.14
C ALA A 18 -8.21 -0.81 -2.13
N ARG A 19 -7.77 -0.37 -3.32
CA ARG A 19 -7.02 0.87 -3.51
C ARG A 19 -7.88 2.09 -3.19
N ASP A 20 -9.13 2.11 -3.63
CA ASP A 20 -10.06 3.21 -3.35
C ASP A 20 -10.38 3.33 -1.86
N ILE A 21 -10.56 2.19 -1.16
CA ILE A 21 -10.72 2.17 0.30
C ILE A 21 -9.48 2.77 0.98
N ALA A 22 -8.29 2.30 0.60
CA ALA A 22 -7.04 2.78 1.18
C ALA A 22 -6.81 4.27 0.89
N ARG A 23 -7.04 4.71 -0.35
CA ARG A 23 -6.92 6.11 -0.77
C ARG A 23 -7.91 7.00 -0.02
N THR A 24 -9.15 6.57 0.16
CA THR A 24 -10.17 7.33 0.90
C THR A 24 -9.74 7.55 2.35
N LEU A 25 -9.18 6.52 3.00
CA LEU A 25 -8.63 6.66 4.35
C LEU A 25 -7.42 7.59 4.39
N ALA A 26 -6.50 7.46 3.42
CA ALA A 26 -5.32 8.32 3.34
C ALA A 26 -5.71 9.79 3.16
N LEU A 27 -6.64 10.10 2.25
CA LEU A 27 -7.14 11.45 1.99
C LEU A 27 -7.84 12.09 3.20
N LYS A 28 -8.52 11.29 4.03
CA LYS A 28 -9.08 11.78 5.30
C LYS A 28 -8.01 12.23 6.29
N MET A 29 -6.81 11.67 6.22
CA MET A 29 -5.69 12.01 7.11
C MET A 29 -4.83 13.14 6.53
N ASN A 30 -4.69 13.18 5.21
CA ASN A 30 -3.93 14.17 4.46
C ASN A 30 -4.60 14.37 3.08
N PRO A 31 -5.33 15.47 2.85
CA PRO A 31 -6.00 15.74 1.57
C PRO A 31 -5.06 15.89 0.37
N HIS A 32 -3.77 16.09 0.60
CA HIS A 32 -2.73 16.22 -0.41
C HIS A 32 -1.82 14.99 -0.49
N THR A 33 -2.32 13.83 -0.05
CA THR A 33 -1.56 12.60 -0.06
C THR A 33 -1.48 12.01 -1.47
N ASP A 34 -0.31 11.50 -1.80
CA ASP A 34 -0.02 10.81 -3.05
C ASP A 34 0.34 9.35 -2.75
N GLU A 35 -0.03 8.44 -3.65
CA GLU A 35 0.34 7.03 -3.56
C GLU A 35 1.77 6.81 -4.05
N MET A 36 2.66 6.40 -3.16
CA MET A 36 4.09 6.23 -3.45
C MET A 36 4.43 4.82 -3.92
N ALA A 37 3.76 3.81 -3.37
CA ALA A 37 4.02 2.42 -3.69
C ALA A 37 2.82 1.54 -3.35
N TRP A 38 2.72 0.38 -3.99
CA TRP A 38 1.70 -0.60 -3.69
C TRP A 38 2.15 -2.02 -3.96
N PHE A 39 1.47 -2.97 -3.34
CA PHE A 39 1.62 -4.41 -3.56
C PHE A 39 0.26 -5.09 -3.64
N ASN A 40 0.08 -5.91 -4.67
CA ASN A 40 -1.05 -6.80 -4.88
C ASN A 40 -0.54 -8.23 -4.76
N ARG A 41 -0.84 -8.88 -3.63
CA ARG A 41 -0.40 -10.24 -3.35
C ARG A 41 -1.04 -11.26 -4.29
N ARG A 42 -2.30 -11.05 -4.69
CA ARG A 42 -3.04 -11.98 -5.55
C ARG A 42 -2.41 -12.11 -6.93
N ALA A 43 -1.95 -11.00 -7.49
CA ALA A 43 -1.23 -10.97 -8.77
C ALA A 43 0.29 -11.09 -8.62
N ASN A 44 0.82 -11.06 -7.38
CA ASN A 44 2.24 -10.92 -7.07
C ASN A 44 2.90 -9.73 -7.81
N GLN A 45 2.21 -8.59 -7.82
CA GLN A 45 2.63 -7.37 -8.49
C GLN A 45 2.85 -6.25 -7.49
N PHE A 46 3.76 -5.35 -7.81
CA PHE A 46 4.02 -4.14 -7.03
C PHE A 46 4.40 -2.98 -7.92
N SER A 47 4.26 -1.76 -7.40
CA SER A 47 4.83 -0.56 -7.99
C SER A 47 5.70 0.17 -6.96
N PRO A 48 6.88 0.68 -7.35
CA PRO A 48 7.46 0.57 -8.70
C PRO A 48 7.95 -0.85 -9.04
N SER A 49 7.60 -1.36 -10.22
CA SER A 49 7.81 -2.77 -10.62
C SER A 49 9.27 -3.14 -10.93
N GLY A 50 10.13 -2.16 -11.20
CA GLY A 50 11.56 -2.37 -11.50
C GLY A 50 12.45 -2.58 -10.28
N ILE A 51 11.92 -2.45 -9.06
CA ILE A 51 12.72 -2.52 -7.83
C ILE A 51 12.70 -3.95 -7.28
N MET A 52 13.60 -4.79 -7.81
CA MET A 52 13.77 -6.17 -7.34
C MET A 52 14.71 -6.30 -6.14
N CYS A 53 15.46 -5.24 -5.80
CA CYS A 53 16.37 -5.24 -4.67
C CYS A 53 15.60 -5.40 -3.34
N ARG A 54 16.15 -6.18 -2.41
CA ARG A 54 15.67 -6.24 -1.03
C ARG A 54 16.66 -5.52 -0.12
N PHE A 55 16.14 -4.81 0.88
CA PHE A 55 16.94 -4.15 1.90
C PHE A 55 16.72 -4.89 3.22
N GLY A 56 17.56 -5.90 3.46
CA GLY A 56 17.29 -6.90 4.51
C GLY A 56 15.98 -7.64 4.22
N ASP A 57 15.08 -7.67 5.19
CA ASP A 57 13.76 -8.30 5.07
C ASP A 57 12.72 -7.43 4.36
N THR A 58 13.03 -6.16 4.09
CA THR A 58 12.07 -5.22 3.48
C THR A 58 12.11 -5.32 1.95
N PRO A 59 10.96 -5.56 1.28
CA PRO A 59 10.87 -5.51 -0.17
C PRO A 59 11.26 -4.14 -0.74
N GLY A 60 11.88 -4.11 -1.92
CA GLY A 60 12.35 -2.89 -2.54
C GLY A 60 11.28 -1.82 -2.77
N TRP A 61 10.08 -2.23 -3.20
CA TRP A 61 8.94 -1.32 -3.38
C TRP A 61 8.51 -0.66 -2.07
N GLU A 62 8.58 -1.39 -0.95
CA GLU A 62 8.21 -0.86 0.37
C GLU A 62 9.27 0.12 0.86
N GLN A 63 10.55 -0.23 0.69
CA GLN A 63 11.65 0.68 1.01
C GLN A 63 11.58 1.95 0.16
N TYR A 64 11.26 1.83 -1.13
CA TYR A 64 11.04 2.98 -2.01
C TYR A 64 9.96 3.90 -1.49
N GLY A 65 8.77 3.35 -1.17
CA GLY A 65 7.68 4.14 -0.62
C GLY A 65 8.09 4.88 0.66
N LYS A 66 8.82 4.21 1.55
CA LYS A 66 9.33 4.81 2.79
C LYS A 66 10.32 5.95 2.54
N THR A 67 11.25 5.80 1.59
CA THR A 67 12.30 6.81 1.33
C THR A 67 11.82 7.98 0.48
N HIS A 68 10.74 7.81 -0.29
CA HIS A 68 10.16 8.85 -1.15
C HIS A 68 9.01 9.61 -0.47
N GLY A 69 9.03 9.68 0.87
CA GLY A 69 8.10 10.50 1.63
C GLY A 69 6.85 9.76 2.12
N GLY A 70 6.74 8.45 1.91
CA GLY A 70 5.63 7.66 2.44
C GLY A 70 5.58 7.67 3.96
N GLN A 71 4.50 8.21 4.52
CA GLN A 71 4.28 8.29 5.96
C GLN A 71 3.17 7.37 6.46
N ARG A 72 2.36 6.79 5.57
CA ARG A 72 1.25 5.87 5.90
C ARG A 72 1.36 4.59 5.08
N LYS A 73 1.23 3.45 5.74
CA LYS A 73 1.09 2.13 5.10
C LYS A 73 -0.27 1.57 5.45
N ILE A 74 -1.08 1.30 4.44
CA ILE A 74 -2.43 0.77 4.60
C ILE A 74 -2.43 -0.65 4.04
N SER A 75 -2.68 -1.63 4.92
CA SER A 75 -2.78 -3.04 4.59
C SER A 75 -4.25 -3.45 4.60
N VAL A 76 -4.75 -3.92 3.46
CA VAL A 76 -6.14 -4.37 3.29
C VAL A 76 -6.15 -5.90 3.23
N ASN A 77 -7.04 -6.51 4.01
CA ASN A 77 -7.26 -7.95 4.11
C ASN A 77 -5.95 -8.71 4.37
N SER A 78 -5.32 -8.46 5.52
CA SER A 78 -4.10 -9.16 5.96
C SER A 78 -2.94 -9.13 4.96
N GLY A 79 -2.79 -7.99 4.27
CA GLY A 79 -1.72 -7.77 3.29
C GLY A 79 -1.99 -8.41 1.92
N GLU A 80 -3.24 -8.78 1.61
CA GLU A 80 -3.64 -9.07 0.23
C GLU A 80 -3.36 -7.88 -0.69
N TYR A 81 -3.63 -6.67 -0.19
CA TYR A 81 -3.28 -5.42 -0.85
C TYR A 81 -2.59 -4.49 0.15
N VAL A 82 -1.49 -3.86 -0.27
CA VAL A 82 -0.75 -2.90 0.56
C VAL A 82 -0.52 -1.63 -0.24
N PHE A 83 -0.73 -0.48 0.37
CA PHE A 83 -0.56 0.83 -0.25
C PHE A 83 0.26 1.73 0.68
N ILE A 84 1.16 2.53 0.11
CA ILE A 84 1.98 3.49 0.83
C ILE A 84 1.65 4.89 0.31
N PHE A 85 1.36 5.79 1.24
CA PHE A 85 0.92 7.17 0.97
C PHE A 85 1.76 8.19 1.75
N THR A 86 1.86 9.42 1.24
CA THR A 86 2.55 10.55 1.89
C THR A 86 1.80 11.12 3.09
#